data_AF-A0A7Y3GE79-F1
#
_entry.id   AF-A0A7Y3GE79-F1
#
_cell.length_a   1.000
_cell.length_b   1.000
_cell.length_c   1.000
_cell.angle_alpha   90.00
_cell.angle_beta   90.00
_cell.angle_gamma   90.00
#
_symmetry.space_group_name_H-M   'P 1'
#
loop_
_entity.id
_entity.type
_entity.pdbx_description
1 polymer ?
#
loop_
_entity_poly.entity_id
_entity_poly.type
_entity_poly.pdbx_seq_one_letter_code
_entity_poly.pdbx_strand_id
1 'polypeptide(L)'
;MISNSATRLKAAILAGGLAVAVILMAVSAIFANAYGAKRASQDAVALHQAETLLAASAILRTQVGQSALISTYVDAQPTSDASAAGVARAEAGAALDQFDEAVLRFEDSYEVAGTSEQAQIAAFGTSAGEVLANIDAGDLDAANGLLNAALNVDYADLVGVVVSARDGTVNDLATAQTVVGRVSEISRFLV
;
A
#
# COMPACT_ATOMS: atom_id res chain seq x y z
N MET A 1 -71.49 5.61 13.23
CA MET A 1 -70.58 6.34 12.30
C MET A 1 -69.16 6.57 12.83
N ILE A 2 -68.71 5.94 13.93
CA ILE A 2 -67.38 6.20 14.54
C ILE A 2 -66.27 5.27 13.98
N SER A 3 -66.64 4.13 13.38
CA SER A 3 -65.70 3.09 12.94
C SER A 3 -64.77 3.52 11.78
N ASN A 4 -65.22 4.36 10.84
CA ASN A 4 -64.42 4.71 9.66
C ASN A 4 -63.23 5.66 9.94
N SER A 5 -63.26 6.43 11.03
CA SER A 5 -62.20 7.41 11.34
C SER A 5 -60.94 6.75 11.89
N ALA A 6 -61.11 5.77 12.78
CA ALA A 6 -60.01 5.02 13.39
C ALA A 6 -59.28 4.11 12.36
N THR A 7 -60.02 3.51 11.42
CA THR A 7 -59.43 2.67 10.36
C THR A 7 -58.64 3.50 9.36
N ARG A 8 -59.12 4.71 9.02
CA ARG A 8 -58.40 5.65 8.14
C ARG A 8 -57.15 6.23 8.80
N LEU A 9 -57.19 6.51 10.10
CA LEU A 9 -56.02 6.99 10.85
C LEU A 9 -54.94 5.89 10.96
N LYS A 10 -55.32 4.65 11.24
CA LYS A 10 -54.38 3.51 11.24
C LYS A 10 -53.78 3.25 9.86
N ALA A 11 -54.58 3.34 8.80
CA ALA A 11 -54.09 3.21 7.42
C ALA A 11 -53.14 4.35 7.03
N ALA A 12 -53.42 5.59 7.45
CA ALA A 12 -52.55 6.74 7.20
C ALA A 12 -51.23 6.66 7.98
N ILE A 13 -51.25 6.18 9.23
CA ILE A 13 -50.03 5.94 10.03
C ILE A 13 -49.21 4.80 9.43
N LEU A 14 -49.85 3.71 8.96
CA LEU A 14 -49.16 2.58 8.34
C LEU A 14 -48.56 2.98 6.98
N ALA A 15 -49.31 3.73 6.15
CA ALA A 15 -48.83 4.23 4.87
C ALA A 15 -47.74 5.30 5.03
N GLY A 16 -47.89 6.20 6.01
CA GLY A 16 -46.87 7.19 6.35
C GLY A 16 -45.60 6.55 6.92
N GLY A 17 -45.74 5.54 7.78
CA GLY A 17 -44.61 4.77 8.31
C GLY A 17 -43.87 3.99 7.22
N LEU A 18 -44.61 3.38 6.28
CA LEU A 18 -44.04 2.70 5.13
C LEU A 18 -43.30 3.69 4.21
N ALA A 19 -43.88 4.85 3.92
CA ALA A 19 -43.26 5.89 3.10
C ALA A 19 -41.96 6.42 3.74
N VAL A 20 -41.95 6.66 5.05
CA VAL A 20 -40.74 7.09 5.77
C VAL A 20 -39.68 5.99 5.78
N ALA A 21 -40.06 4.73 5.97
CA ALA A 21 -39.13 3.60 5.92
C ALA A 21 -38.48 3.43 4.54
N VAL A 22 -39.26 3.58 3.46
CA VAL A 22 -38.76 3.53 2.08
C VAL A 22 -37.79 4.69 1.81
N ILE A 23 -38.11 5.91 2.26
CA ILE A 23 -37.23 7.07 2.12
C ILE A 23 -35.92 6.87 2.90
N LEU A 24 -35.98 6.39 4.15
CA LEU A 24 -34.78 6.11 4.94
C LEU A 24 -33.92 5.00 4.33
N MET A 25 -34.54 3.96 3.76
CA MET A 25 -33.81 2.93 3.01
C MET A 25 -33.16 3.48 1.74
N ALA A 26 -33.87 4.29 0.95
CA ALA A 26 -33.32 4.92 -0.25
C ALA A 26 -32.13 5.85 0.07
N VAL A 27 -32.27 6.66 1.13
CA VAL A 27 -31.19 7.52 1.63
C VAL A 27 -30.01 6.67 2.11
N SER A 28 -30.27 5.61 2.89
CA SER A 28 -29.22 4.69 3.36
C SER A 28 -28.51 3.98 2.20
N ALA A 29 -29.21 3.63 1.13
CA ALA A 29 -28.63 3.03 -0.07
C ALA A 29 -27.76 4.04 -0.85
N ILE A 30 -28.16 5.31 -0.95
CA ILE A 30 -27.35 6.37 -1.56
C ILE A 30 -26.07 6.59 -0.75
N PHE A 31 -26.16 6.70 0.58
CA PHE A 31 -24.99 6.84 1.44
C PHE A 31 -24.10 5.59 1.41
N ALA A 32 -24.66 4.38 1.38
CA ALA A 32 -23.89 3.14 1.25
C ALA A 32 -23.13 3.07 -0.08
N ASN A 33 -23.75 3.50 -1.19
CA ASN A 33 -23.09 3.56 -2.50
C ASN A 33 -22.00 4.64 -2.56
N ALA A 34 -22.27 5.84 -2.06
CA ALA A 34 -21.28 6.93 -2.04
C ALA A 34 -20.10 6.61 -1.12
N TYR A 35 -20.36 6.04 0.06
CA TYR A 35 -19.34 5.58 1.00
C TYR A 35 -18.54 4.41 0.43
N GLY A 36 -19.21 3.45 -0.20
CA GLY A 36 -18.58 2.31 -0.87
C GLY A 36 -17.66 2.74 -2.02
N ALA A 37 -18.09 3.70 -2.85
CA ALA A 37 -17.28 4.23 -3.95
C ALA A 37 -16.04 4.99 -3.46
N LYS A 38 -16.19 5.83 -2.42
CA LYS A 38 -15.06 6.54 -1.80
C LYS A 38 -14.06 5.54 -1.19
N ARG A 39 -14.55 4.56 -0.44
CA ARG A 39 -13.71 3.55 0.21
C ARG A 39 -12.98 2.68 -0.82
N ALA A 40 -13.66 2.21 -1.86
CA ALA A 40 -13.03 1.46 -2.95
C ALA A 40 -11.92 2.26 -3.66
N SER A 41 -12.09 3.58 -3.82
CA SER A 41 -11.04 4.44 -4.37
C SER A 41 -9.85 4.57 -3.43
N GLN A 42 -10.06 4.66 -2.11
CA GLN A 42 -9.00 4.73 -1.12
C GLN A 42 -8.23 3.40 -1.06
N ASP A 43 -8.95 2.27 -1.03
CA ASP A 43 -8.36 0.93 -1.04
C ASP A 43 -7.52 0.70 -2.31
N ALA A 44 -8.01 1.14 -3.48
CA ALA A 44 -7.27 1.05 -4.74
C ALA A 44 -5.97 1.89 -4.74
N VAL A 45 -6.00 3.08 -4.13
CA VAL A 45 -4.80 3.91 -3.96
C VAL A 45 -3.81 3.20 -3.04
N ALA A 46 -4.27 2.69 -1.89
CA ALA A 46 -3.42 1.95 -0.96
C ALA A 46 -2.77 0.73 -1.62
N LEU A 47 -3.54 -0.08 -2.34
CA LEU A 47 -3.04 -1.22 -3.13
C LEU A 47 -1.95 -0.79 -4.11
N HIS A 48 -2.17 0.30 -4.85
CA HIS A 48 -1.20 0.83 -5.79
C HIS A 48 0.09 1.30 -5.10
N GLN A 49 0.00 1.95 -3.94
CA GLN A 49 1.19 2.36 -3.18
C GLN A 49 1.96 1.16 -2.63
N ALA A 50 1.28 0.10 -2.17
CA ALA A 50 1.94 -1.13 -1.75
C ALA A 50 2.71 -1.79 -2.91
N GLU A 51 2.11 -1.89 -4.09
CA GLU A 51 2.79 -2.40 -5.29
C GLU A 51 3.97 -1.53 -5.71
N THR A 52 3.81 -0.21 -5.63
CA THR A 52 4.87 0.77 -5.94
C THR A 52 6.06 0.60 -4.99
N LEU A 53 5.82 0.42 -3.69
CA LEU A 53 6.88 0.18 -2.71
C LEU A 53 7.58 -1.17 -2.93
N LEU A 54 6.84 -2.24 -3.27
CA LEU A 54 7.43 -3.53 -3.64
C LEU A 54 8.30 -3.42 -4.91
N ALA A 55 7.85 -2.68 -5.91
CA ALA A 55 8.63 -2.45 -7.12
C ALA A 55 9.90 -1.62 -6.84
N ALA A 56 9.76 -0.51 -6.10
CA ALA A 56 10.87 0.35 -5.73
C ALA A 56 11.92 -0.39 -4.90
N SER A 57 11.50 -1.19 -3.92
CA SER A 57 12.42 -1.99 -3.09
C SER A 57 13.19 -3.04 -3.89
N ALA A 58 12.53 -3.71 -4.85
CA ALA A 58 13.20 -4.68 -5.73
C ALA A 58 14.23 -4.01 -6.65
N ILE A 59 13.90 -2.83 -7.19
CA ILE A 59 14.82 -2.02 -7.99
C ILE A 59 16.01 -1.59 -7.14
N LEU A 60 15.76 -1.02 -5.95
CA LEU A 60 16.80 -0.57 -5.03
C LEU A 60 17.77 -1.71 -4.68
N ARG A 61 17.25 -2.87 -4.27
CA ARG A 61 18.08 -4.05 -3.96
C ARG A 61 18.96 -4.44 -5.14
N THR A 62 18.39 -4.44 -6.34
CA THR A 62 19.13 -4.79 -7.57
C THR A 62 20.23 -3.78 -7.86
N GLN A 63 19.92 -2.49 -7.79
CA GLN A 63 20.86 -1.41 -8.10
C GLN A 63 21.99 -1.32 -7.08
N VAL A 64 21.69 -1.46 -5.79
CA VAL A 64 22.72 -1.52 -4.72
C VAL A 64 23.64 -2.74 -4.93
N GLY A 65 23.07 -3.90 -5.25
CA GLY A 65 23.86 -5.11 -5.55
C GLY A 65 24.74 -4.96 -6.80
N GLN A 66 24.22 -4.36 -7.88
CA GLN A 66 24.99 -4.08 -9.08
C GLN A 66 26.12 -3.07 -8.83
N SER A 67 25.84 -2.00 -8.07
CA SER A 67 26.82 -1.00 -7.68
C SER A 67 27.98 -1.63 -6.92
N ALA A 68 27.72 -2.49 -5.93
CA ALA A 68 28.77 -3.19 -5.19
C ALA A 68 29.59 -4.13 -6.08
N LEU A 69 28.92 -4.90 -6.95
CA LEU A 69 29.58 -5.86 -7.83
C LEU A 69 30.47 -5.17 -8.87
N ILE A 70 29.98 -4.10 -9.50
CA ILE A 70 30.75 -3.29 -10.45
C ILE A 70 31.93 -2.63 -9.74
N SER A 71 31.72 -2.06 -8.55
CA SER A 71 32.80 -1.42 -7.77
C SER A 71 33.90 -2.42 -7.39
N THR A 72 33.52 -3.63 -6.98
CA THR A 72 34.46 -4.73 -6.69
C THR A 72 35.24 -5.15 -7.94
N TYR A 73 34.57 -5.22 -9.10
CA TYR A 73 35.24 -5.54 -10.35
C TYR A 73 36.22 -4.45 -10.79
N VAL A 74 35.86 -3.18 -10.63
CA VAL A 74 36.70 -2.03 -10.99
C VAL A 74 37.95 -1.94 -10.11
N ASP A 75 37.81 -2.21 -8.81
CA ASP A 75 38.96 -2.26 -7.90
C ASP A 75 39.92 -3.41 -8.24
N ALA A 76 39.38 -4.61 -8.52
CA ALA A 76 40.18 -5.77 -8.89
C ALA A 76 40.83 -5.67 -10.28
N GLN A 77 40.22 -4.93 -11.22
CA GLN A 77 40.74 -4.71 -12.57
C GLN A 77 40.69 -3.22 -12.93
N PRO A 78 41.69 -2.43 -12.51
CA PRO A 78 41.68 -0.96 -12.64
C PRO A 78 41.71 -0.42 -14.07
N THR A 79 41.89 -1.29 -15.08
CA THR A 79 41.77 -0.95 -16.51
C THR A 79 40.32 -0.94 -17.00
N SER A 80 39.36 -1.31 -16.15
CA SER A 80 37.93 -1.28 -16.45
C SER A 80 37.35 0.12 -16.30
N ASP A 81 36.20 0.33 -16.93
CA ASP A 81 35.59 1.63 -17.12
C ASP A 81 35.09 2.22 -15.78
N ALA A 82 35.95 2.97 -15.09
CA ALA A 82 35.62 3.62 -13.81
C ALA A 82 34.37 4.54 -13.90
N SER A 83 34.04 4.98 -15.12
CA SER A 83 32.79 5.69 -15.39
C SER A 83 31.55 4.82 -15.12
N ALA A 84 31.60 3.51 -15.38
CA ALA A 84 30.52 2.57 -15.14
C ALA A 84 30.23 2.40 -13.64
N ALA A 85 31.27 2.38 -12.78
CA ALA A 85 31.08 2.37 -11.33
C ALA A 85 30.45 3.69 -10.83
N GLY A 86 30.80 4.83 -11.44
CA GLY A 86 30.15 6.11 -11.15
C GLY A 86 28.66 6.11 -11.52
N VAL A 87 28.32 5.59 -12.71
CA VAL A 87 26.93 5.49 -13.19
C VAL A 87 26.13 4.54 -12.29
N ALA A 88 26.64 3.35 -11.99
CA ALA A 88 25.94 2.37 -11.14
C ALA A 88 25.65 2.93 -9.73
N ARG A 89 26.57 3.69 -9.15
CA ARG A 89 26.35 4.38 -7.87
C ARG A 89 25.27 5.45 -7.97
N ALA A 90 25.29 6.26 -9.02
CA ALA A 90 24.27 7.28 -9.24
C ALA A 90 22.87 6.68 -9.43
N GLU A 91 22.77 5.57 -10.17
CA GLU A 91 21.52 4.83 -10.36
C GLU A 91 21.02 4.22 -9.05
N ALA A 92 21.91 3.66 -8.23
CA ALA A 92 21.54 3.13 -6.93
C ALA A 92 21.10 4.23 -5.93
N GLY A 93 21.75 5.40 -5.96
CA GLY A 93 21.30 6.56 -5.19
C GLY A 93 19.93 7.05 -5.62
N ALA A 94 19.69 7.18 -6.93
CA ALA A 94 18.38 7.54 -7.45
C ALA A 94 17.28 6.51 -7.11
N ALA A 95 17.63 5.22 -7.08
CA ALA A 95 16.71 4.17 -6.63
C ALA A 95 16.39 4.25 -5.14
N LEU A 96 17.34 4.72 -4.31
CA LEU A 96 17.11 4.95 -2.88
C LEU A 96 16.15 6.12 -2.67
N ASP A 97 16.34 7.23 -3.39
CA ASP A 97 15.43 8.37 -3.34
C ASP A 97 13.99 7.98 -3.76
N GLN A 98 13.87 7.14 -4.81
CA GLN A 98 12.57 6.61 -5.25
C GLN A 98 11.93 5.69 -4.22
N PHE A 99 12.74 4.87 -3.53
CA PHE A 99 12.28 4.03 -2.44
C PHE A 99 11.75 4.88 -1.28
N ASP A 100 12.49 5.90 -0.85
CA ASP A 100 12.08 6.78 0.25
C ASP A 100 10.77 7.51 -0.08
N GLU A 101 10.60 7.98 -1.32
CA GLU A 101 9.33 8.57 -1.77
C GLU A 101 8.17 7.55 -1.74
N ALA A 102 8.42 6.30 -2.16
CA ALA A 102 7.41 5.24 -2.12
C ALA A 102 7.03 4.87 -0.68
N VAL A 103 7.97 4.88 0.26
CA VAL A 103 7.71 4.67 1.69
C VAL A 103 6.77 5.73 2.23
N LEU A 104 7.03 7.02 1.96
CA LEU A 104 6.18 8.12 2.42
C LEU A 104 4.73 7.98 1.92
N ARG A 105 4.53 7.61 0.65
CA ARG A 105 3.19 7.41 0.08
C ARG A 105 2.48 6.17 0.65
N PHE A 106 3.24 5.12 0.93
CA PHE A 106 2.73 3.90 1.56
C PHE A 106 2.27 4.19 3.00
N GLU A 107 3.09 4.88 3.79
CA GLU A 107 2.76 5.25 5.17
C GLU A 107 1.52 6.14 5.26
N ASP A 108 1.36 7.09 4.33
CA ASP A 108 0.16 7.93 4.23
C ASP A 108 -1.09 7.10 3.90
N SER A 109 -0.96 6.06 3.08
CA SER A 109 -2.09 5.23 2.66
C SER A 109 -2.51 4.17 3.69
N TYR A 110 -1.57 3.70 4.51
CA TYR A 110 -1.78 2.60 5.45
C TYR A 110 -1.73 3.03 6.93
N GLU A 111 -1.54 4.32 7.22
CA GLU A 111 -1.48 4.90 8.57
C GLU A 111 -0.50 4.15 9.50
N VAL A 112 0.62 3.65 8.97
CA VAL A 112 1.57 2.74 9.65
C VAL A 112 2.47 3.44 10.68
N ALA A 113 2.06 4.62 11.17
CA ALA A 113 2.89 5.46 12.01
C ALA A 113 3.18 4.82 13.38
N GLY A 114 4.46 4.64 13.71
CA GLY A 114 4.95 4.21 15.02
C GLY A 114 4.86 2.71 15.30
N THR A 115 4.74 1.88 14.26
CA THR A 115 4.61 0.42 14.43
C THR A 115 5.90 -0.35 14.10
N SER A 116 5.93 -1.64 14.44
CA SER A 116 7.03 -2.55 14.10
C SER A 116 7.26 -2.68 12.59
N GLU A 117 6.21 -2.58 11.81
CA GLU A 117 6.21 -2.63 10.35
C GLU A 117 7.00 -1.46 9.76
N GLN A 118 6.84 -0.26 10.33
CA GLN A 118 7.58 0.93 9.91
C GLN A 118 9.09 0.78 10.17
N ALA A 119 9.45 0.18 11.31
CA ALA A 119 10.85 -0.11 11.63
C ALA A 119 11.47 -1.10 10.64
N GLN A 120 10.71 -2.11 10.18
CA GLN A 120 11.18 -3.08 9.18
C GLN A 120 11.34 -2.43 7.79
N ILE A 121 10.44 -1.53 7.40
CA ILE A 121 10.56 -0.77 6.15
C ILE A 121 11.80 0.15 6.20
N ALA A 122 11.99 0.88 7.31
CA ALA A 122 13.11 1.78 7.50
C ALA A 122 14.47 1.04 7.56
N ALA A 123 14.49 -0.18 8.12
CA ALA A 123 15.70 -1.00 8.19
C ALA A 123 16.25 -1.31 6.79
N PHE A 124 15.40 -1.68 5.84
CA PHE A 124 15.85 -1.95 4.47
C PHE A 124 16.45 -0.71 3.79
N GLY A 125 15.82 0.45 3.90
CA GLY A 125 16.36 1.72 3.37
C GLY A 125 17.69 2.09 4.03
N THR A 126 17.80 1.90 5.35
CA THR A 126 19.04 2.14 6.11
C THR A 126 20.16 1.23 5.62
N SER A 127 19.92 -0.08 5.55
CA SER A 127 20.90 -1.07 5.06
C SER A 127 21.34 -0.78 3.62
N ALA A 128 20.42 -0.36 2.75
CA ALA A 128 20.75 0.05 1.38
C ALA A 128 21.68 1.29 1.37
N GLY A 129 21.34 2.31 2.16
CA GLY A 129 22.16 3.51 2.32
C GLY A 129 23.54 3.21 2.90
N GLU A 130 23.63 2.32 3.89
CA GLU A 130 24.90 1.90 4.48
C GLU A 130 25.79 1.16 3.48
N VAL A 131 25.22 0.28 2.63
CA VAL A 131 25.99 -0.36 1.55
C VAL A 131 26.57 0.70 0.61
N LEU A 132 25.74 1.66 0.16
CA LEU A 132 26.21 2.73 -0.73
C LEU A 132 27.29 3.60 -0.09
N ALA A 133 27.14 3.96 1.19
CA ALA A 133 28.12 4.72 1.93
C ALA A 133 29.47 3.98 2.04
N ASN A 134 29.45 2.65 2.26
CA ASN A 134 30.68 1.86 2.27
C ASN A 134 31.33 1.78 0.89
N ILE A 135 30.55 1.66 -0.18
CA ILE A 135 31.07 1.73 -1.56
C ILE A 135 31.74 3.09 -1.82
N ASP A 136 31.10 4.19 -1.41
CA ASP A 136 31.65 5.55 -1.57
C ASP A 136 32.93 5.78 -0.76
N ALA A 137 33.04 5.14 0.42
CA ALA A 137 34.24 5.13 1.23
C ALA A 137 35.35 4.22 0.68
N GLY A 138 35.06 3.39 -0.32
CA GLY A 138 35.98 2.38 -0.85
C GLY A 138 36.10 1.12 0.01
N ASP A 139 35.27 0.95 1.04
CA ASP A 139 35.23 -0.23 1.90
C ASP A 139 34.31 -1.31 1.29
N LEU A 140 34.81 -1.95 0.23
CA LEU A 140 34.04 -2.93 -0.54
C LEU A 140 33.80 -4.23 0.24
N ASP A 141 34.67 -4.58 1.19
CA ASP A 141 34.48 -5.75 2.04
C ASP A 141 33.31 -5.53 3.01
N ALA A 142 33.22 -4.36 3.65
CA ALA A 142 32.08 -4.00 4.48
C ALA A 142 30.78 -3.92 3.67
N ALA A 143 30.81 -3.29 2.48
CA ALA A 143 29.66 -3.20 1.59
C ALA A 143 29.12 -4.59 1.18
N ASN A 144 30.01 -5.50 0.77
CA ASN A 144 29.64 -6.88 0.42
C ASN A 144 29.17 -7.68 1.64
N GLY A 145 29.73 -7.42 2.82
CA GLY A 145 29.25 -7.99 4.08
C GLY A 145 27.80 -7.61 4.39
N LEU A 146 27.48 -6.32 4.32
CA LEU A 146 26.14 -5.79 4.57
C LEU A 146 25.12 -6.28 3.55
N LEU A 147 25.50 -6.36 2.26
CA LEU A 147 24.66 -6.92 1.19
C LEU A 147 24.15 -8.33 1.51
N ASN A 148 25.05 -9.18 2.02
CA ASN A 148 24.74 -10.58 2.28
C ASN A 148 24.09 -10.81 3.65
N ALA A 149 24.48 -10.04 4.67
CA ALA A 149 24.05 -10.25 6.05
C ALA A 149 22.78 -9.47 6.44
N ALA A 150 22.63 -8.23 5.97
CA ALA A 150 21.56 -7.32 6.40
C ALA A 150 20.56 -7.06 5.26
N LEU A 151 21.02 -6.54 4.12
CA LEU A 151 20.14 -6.03 3.07
C LEU A 151 19.13 -7.08 2.57
N ASN A 152 19.57 -8.33 2.37
CA ASN A 152 18.70 -9.40 1.91
C ASN A 152 17.66 -9.84 2.97
N VAL A 153 18.02 -9.75 4.25
CA VAL A 153 17.12 -10.07 5.37
C VAL A 153 16.08 -8.96 5.50
N ASP A 154 16.52 -7.71 5.56
CA ASP A 154 15.63 -6.55 5.69
C ASP A 154 14.69 -6.44 4.48
N TYR A 155 15.16 -6.78 3.28
CA TYR A 155 14.30 -6.87 2.09
C TYR A 155 13.19 -7.91 2.25
N ALA A 156 13.51 -9.10 2.79
CA ALA A 156 12.52 -10.14 2.98
C ALA A 156 11.47 -9.72 4.04
N ASP A 157 11.91 -9.07 5.11
CA ASP A 157 11.04 -8.54 6.16
C ASP A 157 10.12 -7.43 5.62
N LEU A 158 10.67 -6.48 4.86
CA LEU A 158 9.90 -5.44 4.18
C LEU A 158 8.84 -6.05 3.25
N VAL A 159 9.22 -7.02 2.41
CA VAL A 159 8.28 -7.69 1.50
C VAL A 159 7.16 -8.37 2.29
N GLY A 160 7.49 -9.04 3.40
CA GLY A 160 6.50 -9.66 4.28
C GLY A 160 5.48 -8.67 4.82
N VAL A 161 5.94 -7.52 5.32
CA VAL A 161 5.09 -6.43 5.81
C VAL A 161 4.18 -5.89 4.72
N VAL A 162 4.75 -5.50 3.58
CA VAL A 162 3.99 -4.83 2.52
C VAL A 162 2.99 -5.79 1.86
N VAL A 163 3.35 -7.06 1.68
CA VAL A 163 2.43 -8.09 1.19
C VAL A 163 1.29 -8.33 2.18
N SER A 164 1.58 -8.38 3.49
CA SER A 164 0.54 -8.54 4.51
C SER A 164 -0.47 -7.38 4.49
N ALA A 165 0.02 -6.15 4.40
CA ALA A 165 -0.83 -4.95 4.31
C ALA A 165 -1.67 -4.94 3.01
N ARG A 166 -1.05 -5.27 1.88
CA ARG A 166 -1.73 -5.41 0.57
C ARG A 166 -2.86 -6.44 0.65
N ASP A 167 -2.57 -7.63 1.15
CA ASP A 167 -3.53 -8.73 1.20
C ASP A 167 -4.68 -8.44 2.19
N GLY A 168 -4.40 -7.71 3.28
CA GLY A 168 -5.43 -7.16 4.16
C GLY A 168 -6.41 -6.24 3.42
N THR A 169 -5.88 -5.33 2.59
CA THR A 169 -6.69 -4.41 1.77
C THR A 169 -7.52 -5.15 0.72
N VAL A 170 -6.95 -6.16 0.06
CA VAL A 170 -7.67 -7.00 -0.90
C VAL A 170 -8.87 -7.69 -0.23
N ASN A 171 -8.69 -8.22 0.98
CA ASN A 171 -9.75 -8.90 1.72
C ASN A 171 -10.85 -7.93 2.17
N ASP A 172 -10.48 -6.72 2.61
CA ASP A 172 -11.42 -5.66 2.97
C ASP A 172 -12.25 -5.22 1.76
N LEU A 173 -11.61 -5.06 0.60
CA LEU A 173 -12.29 -4.71 -0.65
C LEU A 173 -13.28 -5.81 -1.08
N ALA A 174 -12.90 -7.09 -1.02
CA ALA A 174 -13.78 -8.21 -1.35
C ALA A 174 -14.99 -8.28 -0.41
N THR A 175 -14.79 -8.00 0.88
CA THR A 175 -15.85 -7.94 1.88
C THR A 175 -16.80 -6.77 1.61
N ALA A 176 -16.25 -5.58 1.31
CA ALA A 176 -17.03 -4.39 0.97
C ALA A 176 -17.89 -4.61 -0.30
N GLN A 177 -17.31 -5.22 -1.35
CA GLN A 177 -18.03 -5.55 -2.57
C GLN A 177 -19.19 -6.52 -2.31
N THR A 178 -18.99 -7.52 -1.44
CA THR A 178 -20.05 -8.46 -1.05
C THR A 178 -21.21 -7.76 -0.34
N VAL A 179 -20.92 -6.83 0.58
CA VAL A 179 -21.95 -6.06 1.29
C VAL A 179 -22.74 -5.15 0.35
N VAL A 180 -22.04 -4.42 -0.53
CA VAL A 180 -22.68 -3.55 -1.54
C VAL A 180 -23.57 -4.35 -2.49
N GLY A 181 -23.11 -5.53 -2.93
CA GLY A 181 -23.91 -6.45 -3.75
C GLY A 181 -25.22 -6.84 -3.07
N ARG A 182 -25.17 -7.23 -1.79
CA ARG A 182 -26.37 -7.59 -1.01
C ARG A 182 -27.32 -6.42 -0.81
N VAL A 183 -26.80 -5.21 -0.54
CA VAL A 183 -27.62 -3.99 -0.40
C VAL A 183 -28.30 -3.66 -1.72
N SER A 184 -27.61 -3.80 -2.85
CA SER A 184 -28.16 -3.59 -4.19
C SER A 184 -29.26 -4.59 -4.53
N GLU A 185 -29.07 -5.88 -4.19
CA GLU A 185 -30.11 -6.92 -4.32
C GLU A 185 -31.36 -6.58 -3.50
N ILE A 186 -31.21 -6.26 -2.22
CA ILE A 186 -32.33 -5.88 -1.34
C ILE A 186 -33.05 -4.64 -1.90
N SER A 187 -32.30 -3.64 -2.36
CA SER A 187 -32.85 -2.40 -2.93
C SER A 187 -33.65 -2.66 -4.20
N ARG A 188 -33.23 -3.62 -5.03
CA ARG A 188 -33.96 -4.04 -6.24
C ARG A 188 -35.32 -4.68 -5.96
N PHE A 189 -35.53 -5.27 -4.78
CA PHE A 189 -36.82 -5.83 -4.37
C PHE A 189 -37.75 -4.81 -3.69
N LEU A 190 -37.25 -3.59 -3.42
CA LEU A 190 -38.00 -2.51 -2.77
C LEU A 190 -38.52 -1.44 -3.75
N VAL A 191 -38.10 -1.49 -5.01
CA VAL A 191 -38.62 -0.69 -6.13
C VAL A 191 -39.67 -1.50 -6.88
#